data_AF-A0A1T5IFB0-F1
#
_entry.id   AF-A0A1T5IFB0-F1
#
_cell.length_a   1.000
_cell.length_b   1.000
_cell.length_c   1.000
_cell.angle_alpha   90.00
_cell.angle_beta   90.00
_cell.angle_gamma   90.00
#
_symmetry.space_group_name_H-M   'P 1'
#
loop_
_entity.id
_entity.type
_entity.pdbx_description
1 polymer ?
#
loop_
_entity_poly.entity_id
_entity_poly.type
_entity_poly.pdbx_seq_one_letter_code
_entity_poly.pdbx_strand_id
1 'polypeptide(L)'
;MNKFFRKLFPRSGFSAAQKMLFSRIGLSVERWVREKGFTKPLPTVGQVAADIGIPADQLNVFVRISARKTVLAWRKDLRILEARRLLVEYPELPVATVGELVGIDDKSNFKRQFAEVVGMPPRMWREKQLKLSPAASGTRPRGA
;
A
#
# COMPACT_ATOMS: atom_id res chain seq x y z
N MET A 1 8.37 4.61 12.92
CA MET A 1 7.96 3.18 12.85
C MET A 1 6.44 3.04 12.94
N ASN A 2 5.78 3.11 11.79
CA ASN A 2 4.32 2.96 11.62
C ASN A 2 3.80 1.62 12.21
N LYS A 3 2.59 1.61 12.79
CA LYS A 3 1.91 0.42 13.35
C LYS A 3 1.81 -0.74 12.35
N PHE A 4 1.74 -0.43 11.05
CA PHE A 4 1.80 -1.40 9.95
C PHE A 4 3.16 -2.13 9.88
N PHE A 5 4.26 -1.39 10.00
CA PHE A 5 5.60 -1.98 10.03
C PHE A 5 5.76 -2.87 11.28
N ARG A 6 5.37 -2.41 12.47
CA ARG A 6 5.48 -3.24 13.68
C ARG A 6 4.78 -4.60 13.58
N LYS A 7 3.68 -4.70 12.81
CA LYS A 7 2.94 -5.96 12.60
C LYS A 7 3.60 -6.89 11.57
N LEU A 8 4.35 -6.35 10.61
CA LEU A 8 5.10 -7.13 9.61
C LEU A 8 6.53 -7.49 10.06
N PHE A 9 7.05 -6.86 11.12
CA PHE A 9 8.42 -7.06 11.61
C PHE A 9 8.46 -7.46 13.09
N PRO A 10 8.09 -8.71 13.47
CA PRO A 10 8.36 -9.23 14.81
C PRO A 10 9.87 -9.35 15.05
N ARG A 11 10.34 -8.92 16.24
CA ARG A 11 11.78 -8.75 16.56
C ARG A 11 12.54 -10.05 16.91
N SER A 12 11.88 -11.20 16.98
CA SER A 12 12.48 -12.47 17.42
C SER A 12 12.96 -13.32 16.24
N GLY A 13 14.14 -13.95 16.38
CA GLY A 13 14.67 -14.96 15.42
C GLY A 13 15.73 -14.52 14.42
N PHE A 14 16.22 -13.26 14.47
CA PHE A 14 17.24 -12.75 13.53
C PHE A 14 18.68 -12.80 14.09
N SER A 15 19.64 -13.11 13.23
CA SER A 15 21.07 -12.95 13.50
C SER A 15 21.46 -11.47 13.65
N ALA A 16 22.63 -11.18 14.23
CA ALA A 16 23.11 -9.80 14.39
C ALA A 16 23.25 -9.07 13.04
N ALA A 17 23.78 -9.74 12.01
CA ALA A 17 23.89 -9.20 10.67
C ALA A 17 22.50 -8.93 10.04
N GLN A 18 21.52 -9.81 10.26
CA GLN A 18 20.14 -9.57 9.85
C GLN A 18 19.55 -8.36 10.56
N LYS A 19 19.74 -8.19 11.88
CA LYS A 19 19.25 -7.01 12.61
C LYS A 19 19.84 -5.70 12.08
N MET A 20 21.13 -5.68 11.75
CA MET A 20 21.81 -4.50 11.19
C MET A 20 21.34 -4.20 9.77
N LEU A 21 21.28 -5.20 8.89
CA LEU A 21 20.77 -5.09 7.53
C LEU A 21 19.35 -4.53 7.51
N PHE A 22 18.47 -5.06 8.38
CA PHE A 22 17.08 -4.63 8.49
C PHE A 22 16.95 -3.22 9.09
N SER A 23 17.89 -2.79 9.93
CA SER A 23 17.90 -1.43 10.45
C SER A 23 18.20 -0.41 9.34
N ARG A 24 19.23 -0.66 8.51
CA ARG A 24 19.59 0.28 7.43
C ARG A 24 18.57 0.25 6.28
N ILE A 25 18.24 -0.94 5.77
CA ILE A 25 17.25 -1.10 4.69
C ILE A 25 15.87 -0.66 5.15
N GLY A 26 15.48 -1.02 6.37
CA GLY A 26 14.16 -0.70 6.90
C GLY A 26 13.89 0.80 6.95
N LEU A 27 14.90 1.62 7.23
CA LEU A 27 14.77 3.09 7.20
C LEU A 27 14.54 3.63 5.79
N SER A 28 15.32 3.16 4.80
CA SER A 28 15.14 3.58 3.40
C SER A 28 13.78 3.13 2.87
N VAL A 29 13.36 1.90 3.18
CA VAL A 29 12.06 1.37 2.79
C VAL A 29 10.92 2.12 3.50
N GLU A 30 11.02 2.40 4.80
CA GLU A 30 10.00 3.16 5.55
C GLU A 30 9.86 4.57 4.99
N ARG A 31 10.98 5.24 4.67
CA ARG A 31 10.98 6.55 4.00
C ARG A 31 10.25 6.48 2.66
N TRP A 32 10.63 5.54 1.80
CA TRP A 32 10.02 5.35 0.49
C TRP A 32 8.52 5.07 0.55
N VAL A 33 8.08 4.26 1.53
CA VAL A 33 6.65 4.01 1.75
C VAL A 33 5.94 5.28 2.24
N ARG A 34 6.53 6.04 3.16
CA ARG A 34 5.95 7.30 3.65
C ARG A 34 5.79 8.33 2.54
N GLU A 35 6.77 8.40 1.64
CA GLU A 35 6.78 9.29 0.47
C GLU A 35 5.95 8.73 -0.70
N LYS A 36 5.23 7.62 -0.48
CA LYS A 36 4.37 6.97 -1.47
C LYS A 36 5.09 6.58 -2.75
N GLY A 37 6.39 6.28 -2.72
CA GLY A 37 7.15 5.84 -3.90
C GLY A 37 6.56 4.60 -4.58
N PHE A 38 5.75 3.81 -3.86
CA PHE A 38 5.01 2.69 -4.43
C PHE A 38 3.99 3.10 -5.51
N THR A 39 3.57 4.35 -5.62
CA THR A 39 2.64 4.81 -6.67
C THR A 39 3.32 5.08 -8.02
N LYS A 40 4.65 5.21 -8.07
CA LYS A 40 5.38 5.45 -9.32
C LYS A 40 5.20 4.31 -10.36
N PRO A 41 5.37 4.52 -11.67
CA PRO A 41 5.30 3.44 -12.66
C PRO A 41 6.62 2.64 -12.74
N LEU A 42 6.88 1.79 -11.73
CA LEU A 42 8.13 0.98 -11.63
C LEU A 42 7.84 -0.51 -11.87
N PRO A 43 7.68 -0.99 -13.11
CA PRO A 43 7.22 -2.36 -13.39
C PRO A 43 8.13 -3.47 -12.84
N THR A 44 9.43 -3.21 -12.63
CA THR A 44 10.39 -4.25 -12.21
C THR A 44 10.87 -4.07 -10.78
N VAL A 45 11.35 -5.17 -10.17
CA VAL A 45 11.97 -5.14 -8.83
C VAL A 45 13.24 -4.28 -8.82
N GLY A 46 14.03 -4.32 -9.89
CA GLY A 46 15.24 -3.49 -10.02
C GLY A 46 14.93 -1.99 -9.99
N GLN A 47 13.86 -1.56 -10.66
CA GLN A 47 13.41 -0.16 -10.63
C GLN A 47 12.90 0.25 -9.24
N VAL A 48 12.16 -0.62 -8.55
CA VAL A 48 11.72 -0.34 -7.16
C VAL A 48 12.93 -0.22 -6.24
N ALA A 49 13.92 -1.11 -6.37
CA ALA A 49 15.12 -1.10 -5.54
C ALA A 49 15.98 0.15 -5.80
N ALA A 50 16.15 0.53 -7.07
CA ALA A 50 16.84 1.75 -7.47
C ALA A 50 16.16 3.01 -6.91
N ASP A 51 14.83 3.08 -6.94
CA ASP A 51 14.07 4.21 -6.38
C ASP A 51 14.16 4.30 -4.84
N ILE A 52 14.38 3.17 -4.16
CA ILE A 52 14.66 3.12 -2.71
C ILE A 52 16.13 3.44 -2.40
N GLY A 53 17.02 3.32 -3.39
CA GLY A 53 18.47 3.48 -3.23
C GLY A 53 19.16 2.27 -2.60
N ILE A 54 18.67 1.06 -2.88
CA ILE A 54 19.25 -0.20 -2.37
C ILE A 54 19.39 -1.26 -3.46
N PRO A 55 20.29 -2.25 -3.29
CA PRO A 55 20.38 -3.40 -4.18
C PRO A 55 19.09 -4.24 -4.21
N ALA A 56 18.75 -4.78 -5.38
CA ALA A 56 17.49 -5.52 -5.59
C ALA A 56 17.45 -6.86 -4.84
N ASP A 57 18.58 -7.55 -4.71
CA ASP A 57 18.75 -8.76 -3.89
C ASP A 57 18.44 -8.47 -2.41
N GLN A 58 18.96 -7.36 -1.88
CA GLN A 58 18.72 -6.92 -0.51
C GLN A 58 17.25 -6.57 -0.29
N LEU A 59 16.60 -5.90 -1.23
CA LEU A 59 15.16 -5.63 -1.17
C LEU A 59 14.34 -6.93 -1.20
N ASN A 60 14.71 -7.88 -2.08
CA ASN A 60 14.03 -9.17 -2.16
C ASN A 60 14.13 -9.94 -0.84
N VAL A 61 15.32 -10.03 -0.24
CA VAL A 61 15.53 -10.68 1.06
C VAL A 61 14.71 -9.98 2.15
N PHE A 62 14.78 -8.65 2.20
CA PHE A 62 14.05 -7.86 3.18
C PHE A 62 12.54 -8.09 3.11
N VAL A 63 11.94 -7.97 1.92
CA VAL A 63 10.49 -8.17 1.73
C VAL A 63 10.08 -9.63 1.93
N ARG A 64 10.91 -10.59 1.50
CA ARG A 64 10.63 -12.02 1.67
C ARG A 64 10.55 -12.40 3.14
N ILE A 65 11.48 -11.91 3.95
CA ILE A 65 11.54 -12.23 5.37
C ILE A 65 10.42 -11.51 6.13
N SER A 66 10.16 -10.24 5.81
CA SER A 66 9.22 -9.41 6.56
C SER A 66 7.76 -9.59 6.17
N ALA A 67 7.48 -9.57 4.86
CA ALA A 67 6.14 -9.63 4.33
C ALA A 67 5.77 -11.03 3.80
N ARG A 68 6.72 -11.97 3.74
CA ARG A 68 6.55 -13.31 3.13
C ARG A 68 6.01 -13.26 1.69
N LYS A 69 6.33 -12.17 0.98
CA LYS A 69 5.85 -11.87 -0.39
C LYS A 69 7.02 -11.57 -1.32
N THR A 70 6.74 -11.51 -2.62
CA THR A 70 7.63 -10.88 -3.59
C THR A 70 7.51 -9.36 -3.48
N VAL A 71 8.52 -8.62 -3.95
CA VAL A 71 8.52 -7.15 -3.93
C VAL A 71 7.32 -6.56 -4.65
N LEU A 72 6.97 -7.10 -5.83
CA LEU A 72 5.83 -6.61 -6.61
C LEU A 72 4.48 -6.93 -5.94
N ALA A 73 4.34 -8.11 -5.32
CA ALA A 73 3.13 -8.46 -4.57
C ALA A 73 2.97 -7.58 -3.32
N TRP A 74 4.06 -7.33 -2.58
CA TRP A 74 4.07 -6.42 -1.45
C TRP A 74 3.73 -4.99 -1.86
N ARG A 75 4.29 -4.52 -2.98
CA ARG A 75 3.96 -3.20 -3.54
C ARG A 75 2.49 -3.10 -3.94
N LYS A 76 1.92 -4.15 -4.53
CA LYS A 76 0.48 -4.23 -4.80
C LYS A 76 -0.33 -4.02 -3.52
N ASP A 77 0.02 -4.68 -2.43
CA ASP A 77 -0.68 -4.48 -1.15
C ASP A 77 -0.60 -3.03 -0.66
N LEU A 78 0.56 -2.38 -0.78
CA LEU A 78 0.73 -0.97 -0.40
C LEU A 78 -0.19 -0.05 -1.22
N ARG A 79 -0.27 -0.27 -2.54
CA ARG A 79 -1.16 0.49 -3.43
C ARG A 79 -2.62 0.30 -3.05
N ILE A 80 -3.04 -0.94 -2.77
CA ILE A 80 -4.42 -1.22 -2.35
C ILE A 80 -4.72 -0.65 -0.97
N LEU A 81 -3.76 -0.67 -0.03
CA LEU A 81 -3.91 -0.06 1.28
C LEU A 81 -4.14 1.45 1.17
N GLU A 82 -3.35 2.12 0.33
CA GLU A 82 -3.52 3.56 0.08
C GLU A 82 -4.83 3.85 -0.65
N ALA A 83 -5.23 3.01 -1.61
CA ALA A 83 -6.52 3.14 -2.27
C ALA A 83 -7.66 3.08 -1.26
N ARG A 84 -7.63 2.11 -0.32
CA ARG A 84 -8.63 2.02 0.76
C ARG A 84 -8.72 3.29 1.59
N ARG A 85 -7.59 3.92 1.91
CA ARG A 85 -7.56 5.21 2.62
C ARG A 85 -8.25 6.30 1.79
N LEU A 86 -7.83 6.48 0.53
CA LEU A 86 -8.38 7.49 -0.38
C LEU A 86 -9.88 7.30 -0.64
N LEU A 87 -10.36 6.05 -0.77
CA LEU A 87 -11.77 5.75 -0.99
C LEU A 87 -12.68 6.20 0.16
N VAL A 88 -12.16 6.24 1.41
CA VAL A 88 -12.92 6.68 2.59
C VAL A 88 -12.71 8.16 2.88
N GLU A 89 -11.49 8.65 2.72
CA GLU A 89 -11.12 10.03 3.00
C GLU A 89 -11.71 11.01 1.98
N TYR A 90 -11.83 10.57 0.73
CA TYR A 90 -12.38 11.35 -0.39
C TYR A 90 -13.47 10.54 -1.11
N PRO A 91 -14.65 10.34 -0.49
CA PRO A 91 -15.71 9.49 -1.03
C PRO A 91 -16.29 10.01 -2.35
N GLU A 92 -16.13 11.31 -2.64
CA GLU A 92 -16.49 11.98 -3.89
C GLU A 92 -15.58 11.63 -5.07
N LEU A 93 -14.32 11.20 -4.83
CA LEU A 93 -13.41 10.86 -5.92
C LEU A 93 -13.91 9.65 -6.72
N PRO A 94 -13.89 9.70 -8.06
CA PRO A 94 -14.16 8.52 -8.87
C PRO A 94 -13.20 7.38 -8.55
N VAL A 95 -13.69 6.14 -8.56
CA VAL A 95 -12.87 4.94 -8.33
C VAL A 95 -11.69 4.86 -9.31
N ALA A 96 -11.88 5.33 -10.55
CA ALA A 96 -10.82 5.39 -11.56
C ALA A 96 -9.69 6.34 -11.14
N THR A 97 -10.03 7.56 -10.73
CA THR A 97 -9.07 8.57 -10.23
C THR A 97 -8.28 8.05 -9.03
N VAL A 98 -8.92 7.29 -8.13
CA VAL A 98 -8.20 6.64 -7.03
C VAL A 98 -7.19 5.61 -7.54
N GLY A 99 -7.53 4.84 -8.59
CA GLY A 99 -6.60 3.91 -9.24
C GLY A 99 -5.36 4.62 -9.80
N GLU A 100 -5.55 5.72 -10.51
CA GLU A 100 -4.48 6.58 -11.05
C GLU A 100 -3.59 7.13 -9.92
N LEU A 101 -4.19 7.66 -8.84
CA LEU A 101 -3.46 8.19 -7.68
C LEU A 101 -2.58 7.16 -6.97
N VAL A 102 -2.93 5.87 -7.04
CA VAL A 102 -2.12 4.78 -6.48
C VAL A 102 -1.20 4.11 -7.49
N GLY A 103 -1.13 4.63 -8.73
CA GLY A 103 -0.25 4.13 -9.79
C GLY A 103 -0.76 2.88 -10.50
N ILE A 104 -2.07 2.73 -10.60
CA ILE A 104 -2.75 1.66 -11.36
C ILE A 104 -3.74 2.30 -12.32
N ASP A 105 -3.22 2.79 -13.44
CA ASP A 105 -3.96 3.59 -14.42
C ASP A 105 -5.05 2.78 -15.13
N ASP A 106 -4.79 1.48 -15.38
CA ASP A 106 -5.80 0.62 -15.98
C ASP A 106 -6.92 0.27 -14.97
N LYS A 107 -8.13 0.73 -15.28
CA LYS A 107 -9.31 0.59 -14.42
C LYS A 107 -9.67 -0.86 -14.15
N SER A 108 -9.55 -1.72 -15.15
CA SER A 108 -9.88 -3.15 -15.05
C SER A 108 -8.88 -3.88 -14.15
N ASN A 109 -7.60 -3.60 -14.34
CA ASN A 109 -6.51 -4.11 -13.52
C ASN A 109 -6.61 -3.62 -12.07
N PHE A 110 -6.94 -2.34 -11.86
CA PHE A 110 -7.15 -1.79 -10.51
C PHE A 110 -8.29 -2.53 -9.79
N LYS A 111 -9.47 -2.65 -10.42
CA LYS A 111 -10.61 -3.36 -9.82
C LYS A 111 -10.27 -4.81 -9.48
N ARG A 112 -9.58 -5.51 -10.38
CA ARG A 112 -9.12 -6.89 -10.18
C ARG A 112 -8.16 -6.99 -9.00
N GLN A 113 -7.08 -6.21 -9.00
CA GLN A 113 -6.08 -6.23 -7.93
C GLN A 113 -6.68 -5.85 -6.57
N PHE A 114 -7.59 -4.88 -6.55
CA PHE A 114 -8.30 -4.49 -5.33
C PHE A 114 -9.14 -5.65 -4.80
N ALA A 115 -9.93 -6.30 -5.65
CA ALA A 115 -10.76 -7.43 -5.26
C ALA A 115 -9.93 -8.63 -4.81
N GLU A 116 -8.79 -8.92 -5.45
CA GLU A 116 -7.86 -9.97 -5.02
C GLU A 116 -7.35 -9.75 -3.59
N VAL A 117 -7.04 -8.49 -3.23
CA VAL A 117 -6.44 -8.15 -1.93
C VAL A 117 -7.50 -7.96 -0.83
N VAL A 118 -8.67 -7.43 -1.18
CA VAL A 118 -9.71 -7.00 -0.21
C VAL A 118 -10.90 -7.97 -0.16
N GLY A 119 -11.07 -8.81 -1.17
CA GLY A 119 -12.17 -9.76 -1.30
C GLY A 119 -13.45 -9.18 -1.92
N MET A 120 -13.46 -7.90 -2.31
CA MET A 120 -14.60 -7.27 -3.00
C MET A 120 -14.17 -6.06 -3.84
N PRO A 121 -14.96 -5.66 -4.86
CA PRO A 121 -14.66 -4.50 -5.68
C PRO A 121 -14.63 -3.17 -4.90
N PRO A 122 -13.82 -2.19 -5.34
CA PRO A 122 -13.57 -0.94 -4.59
C PRO A 122 -14.83 -0.11 -4.31
N ARG A 123 -15.80 -0.09 -5.24
CA ARG A 123 -17.08 0.63 -5.04
C ARG A 123 -17.89 0.02 -3.89
N MET A 124 -18.12 -1.29 -3.92
CA MET A 124 -18.83 -1.99 -2.85
C MET A 124 -18.10 -1.86 -1.51
N TRP A 125 -16.77 -1.95 -1.53
CA TRP A 125 -15.96 -1.75 -0.33
C TRP A 125 -16.17 -0.35 0.27
N ARG A 126 -16.11 0.70 -0.56
CA ARG A 126 -16.35 2.09 -0.15
C ARG A 126 -17.73 2.24 0.48
N GLU A 127 -18.79 1.81 -0.22
CA GLU A 127 -20.17 1.90 0.26
C GLU A 127 -20.35 1.19 1.61
N LYS A 128 -19.72 0.02 1.78
CA LYS A 128 -19.72 -0.71 3.06
C LYS A 128 -19.00 0.05 4.18
N GLN A 129 -17.83 0.63 3.92
CA GLN A 129 -17.07 1.36 4.95
C GLN A 129 -17.79 2.63 5.42
N LEU A 130 -18.44 3.36 4.50
CA LEU A 130 -19.18 4.58 4.83
C LEU A 130 -20.43 4.28 5.66
N LYS A 131 -21.12 3.16 5.40
CA LYS A 131 -22.25 2.69 6.22
C LYS A 131 -21.82 2.26 7.63
N LEU A 132 -20.62 1.68 7.76
CA LEU A 132 -20.05 1.22 9.04
C LEU A 132 -19.46 2.35 9.89
N SER A 133 -19.37 3.58 9.37
CA SER A 133 -18.83 4.75 10.08
C SER A 133 -19.97 5.76 10.33
N PRO A 134 -20.71 5.69 11.46
CA PRO A 134 -21.87 6.56 11.73
C PRO A 134 -21.53 8.06 11.89
N ALA A 135 -20.26 8.45 11.85
CA ALA A 135 -19.81 9.81 12.15
C ALA A 135 -19.69 10.76 10.93
N ALA A 136 -19.99 10.29 9.71
CA ALA A 136 -19.93 11.12 8.49
C ALA A 136 -21.32 11.47 7.91
N SER A 137 -22.42 11.09 8.56
CA SER A 137 -23.77 11.55 8.23
C SER A 137 -24.05 12.90 8.90
N GLY A 138 -23.34 13.94 8.48
CA GLY A 138 -23.56 15.31 8.91
C GLY A 138 -23.55 16.25 7.70
N THR A 139 -24.73 16.76 7.35
CA THR A 139 -24.99 17.86 6.39
C THR A 139 -24.85 17.51 4.89
N ARG A 140 -25.93 16.98 4.31
CA ARG A 140 -26.34 17.42 2.96
C ARG A 140 -27.40 18.50 3.13
N PRO A 141 -27.16 19.76 2.71
CA PRO A 141 -28.26 20.68 2.51
C PRO A 141 -29.06 20.19 1.30
N ARG A 142 -30.35 19.93 1.51
CA ARG A 142 -31.35 19.98 0.45
C ARG A 142 -31.59 21.47 0.17
N GLY A 143 -31.14 21.96 -0.98
CA GLY A 143 -31.76 23.11 -1.67
C GLY A 143 -32.46 22.54 -2.89
N ALA A 144 -33.79 22.54 -2.91
CA ALA A 144 -34.68 23.66 -3.25
C ALA A 144 -34.74 23.84 -4.78
#